data_AF-A0A2I0J9Y0-F1
#
_entry.id   AF-A0A2I0J9Y0-F1
#
_cell.length_a   1.000
_cell.length_b   1.000
_cell.length_c   1.000
_cell.angle_alpha   90.00
_cell.angle_beta   90.00
_cell.angle_gamma   90.00
#
_symmetry.space_group_name_H-M   'P 1'
#
loop_
_entity.id
_entity.type
_entity.pdbx_description
1 polymer ?
#
loop_
_entity_poly.entity_id
_entity_poly.type
_entity_poly.pdbx_seq_one_letter_code
_entity_poly.pdbx_strand_id
1 'polypeptide(L)'
;MEVDEPALPPAKRSAVPSLENPDRPTFGKPTYDGVIAGKVSGRKWKQPRKHRASALRASVKGTSFEERQREKEIKSAYRERMQELKETIRQNKVEKRKKREEAEKKKQENILRSGTKLQKITNPKTLKKIAKSKQRKQLKLVPDELVKNRK
;
A
#
# COMPACT_ATOMS: atom_id res chain seq x y z
N MET A 1 87.72 9.68 53.88
CA MET A 1 86.82 10.66 53.25
C MET A 1 86.36 9.99 51.96
N GLU A 2 85.09 9.73 51.66
CA GLU A 2 83.83 10.42 51.91
C GLU A 2 82.71 9.35 51.91
N VAL A 3 81.94 9.27 53.00
CA VAL A 3 80.49 9.53 53.09
C VAL A 3 79.61 8.36 52.61
N ASP A 4 79.18 7.57 53.60
CA ASP A 4 78.00 6.70 53.55
C ASP A 4 76.72 7.52 53.33
N GLU A 5 75.95 7.17 52.32
CA GLU A 5 74.57 7.64 52.11
C GLU A 5 73.63 6.43 52.27
N PRO A 6 72.72 6.39 53.27
CA PRO A 6 71.87 5.22 53.50
C PRO A 6 70.74 5.16 52.47
N ALA A 7 70.80 4.18 51.57
CA ALA A 7 69.73 3.85 50.65
C ALA A 7 68.44 3.50 51.42
N LEU A 8 67.35 4.23 51.13
CA LEU A 8 66.02 4.00 51.69
C LEU A 8 65.51 2.58 51.35
N PRO A 9 64.83 1.88 52.27
CA PRO A 9 64.31 0.55 51.99
C PRO A 9 63.18 0.59 50.94
N PRO A 10 63.10 -0.39 50.03
CA PRO A 10 62.11 -0.40 48.95
C PRO A 10 60.67 -0.49 49.49
N ALA A 11 59.81 0.40 49.01
CA ALA A 11 58.41 0.59 49.44
C ALA A 11 57.42 -0.55 49.11
N LYS A 12 57.90 -1.73 48.69
CA LYS A 12 57.03 -2.87 48.34
C LYS A 12 57.58 -4.15 48.97
N ARG A 13 56.94 -4.56 50.08
CA ARG A 13 57.17 -5.89 50.70
C ARG A 13 56.68 -6.95 49.72
N SER A 14 57.52 -7.94 49.40
CA SER A 14 57.11 -9.10 48.60
C SER A 14 56.01 -9.87 49.34
N ALA A 15 54.93 -10.21 48.63
CA ALA A 15 53.83 -10.98 49.20
C ALA A 15 54.26 -12.45 49.34
N VAL A 16 54.46 -12.89 50.59
CA VAL A 16 54.73 -14.30 50.92
C VAL A 16 53.41 -15.08 50.78
N PRO A 17 53.39 -16.24 50.08
CA PRO A 17 52.18 -17.02 49.90
C PRO A 17 51.56 -17.42 51.25
N SER A 18 50.32 -16.99 51.47
CA SER A 18 49.58 -17.04 52.73
C SER A 18 49.01 -18.44 53.05
N LEU A 19 49.84 -19.48 52.93
CA LEU A 19 49.46 -20.86 53.23
C LEU A 19 49.80 -21.30 54.67
N GLU A 20 50.59 -20.50 55.41
CA GLU A 20 51.00 -20.80 56.80
C GLU A 20 50.35 -19.87 57.83
N ASN A 21 49.07 -19.48 57.63
CA ASN A 21 48.31 -18.73 58.64
C ASN A 21 47.28 -19.65 59.32
N PRO A 22 47.46 -20.01 60.61
CA PRO A 22 46.57 -20.94 61.32
C PRO A 22 45.19 -20.36 61.67
N ASP A 23 44.98 -19.05 61.56
CA ASP A 23 43.71 -18.38 61.93
C ASP A 23 42.72 -18.14 60.76
N ARG A 24 42.93 -18.78 59.60
CA ARG A 24 42.01 -18.60 58.45
C ARG A 24 40.75 -19.48 58.60
N PRO A 25 39.53 -18.91 58.53
CA PRO A 25 38.31 -19.72 58.52
C PRO A 25 38.22 -20.57 57.25
N THR A 26 38.19 -21.89 57.42
CA THR A 26 38.08 -22.89 56.35
C THR A 26 36.62 -23.03 55.91
N PHE A 27 36.20 -22.24 54.92
CA PHE A 27 34.97 -22.54 54.21
C PHE A 27 35.17 -23.82 53.39
N GLY A 28 34.37 -24.86 53.68
CA GLY A 28 34.47 -26.18 53.09
C GLY A 28 34.45 -26.19 51.55
N LYS A 29 34.86 -27.31 50.95
CA LYS A 29 34.90 -27.47 49.48
C LYS A 29 33.51 -27.17 48.88
N PRO A 30 33.38 -26.31 47.87
CA PRO A 30 32.09 -26.05 47.22
C PRO A 30 31.49 -27.36 46.67
N THR A 31 30.23 -27.66 47.02
CA THR A 31 29.46 -28.81 46.51
C THR A 31 28.89 -28.56 45.12
N TYR A 32 29.69 -27.94 44.24
CA TYR A 32 29.24 -27.53 42.92
C TYR A 32 30.15 -28.11 41.85
N ASP A 33 29.60 -29.02 41.05
CA ASP A 33 30.31 -29.86 40.08
C ASP A 33 30.71 -29.11 38.78
N GLY A 34 30.88 -27.78 38.85
CA GLY A 34 31.33 -26.94 37.73
C GLY A 34 30.33 -26.76 36.58
N VAL A 35 29.24 -27.54 36.51
CA VAL A 35 28.25 -27.46 35.43
C VAL A 35 27.12 -26.50 35.79
N ILE A 36 27.16 -25.30 35.22
CA ILE A 36 26.06 -24.32 35.29
C ILE A 36 24.79 -24.94 34.73
N ALA A 37 23.78 -25.07 35.60
CA ALA A 37 22.45 -25.53 35.26
C ALA A 37 21.97 -24.86 33.95
N GLY A 38 21.68 -25.69 32.93
CA GLY A 38 21.23 -25.24 31.60
C GLY A 38 22.16 -25.58 30.42
N LYS A 39 23.37 -26.11 30.65
CA LYS A 39 24.29 -26.58 29.58
C LYS A 39 24.31 -28.10 29.37
N VAL A 40 23.32 -28.83 29.88
CA VAL A 40 23.34 -30.30 29.97
C VAL A 40 23.29 -31.01 28.60
N SER A 41 22.71 -30.42 27.55
CA SER A 41 22.57 -31.10 26.24
C SER A 41 23.72 -30.84 25.25
N GLY A 42 24.68 -29.95 25.57
CA GLY A 42 25.74 -29.52 24.63
C GLY A 42 25.23 -28.81 23.36
N ARG A 43 23.91 -28.78 23.13
CA ARG A 43 23.27 -28.31 21.91
C ARG A 43 22.96 -26.83 22.07
N LYS A 44 23.77 -25.99 21.41
CA LYS A 44 23.52 -24.55 21.32
C LYS A 44 22.20 -24.33 20.56
N TRP A 45 21.22 -23.68 21.19
CA TRP A 45 19.91 -23.40 20.58
C TRP A 45 20.01 -22.52 19.32
N LYS A 46 21.11 -21.79 19.18
CA LYS A 46 21.48 -20.99 18.01
C LYS A 46 22.82 -21.47 17.47
N GLN A 47 22.88 -21.72 16.17
CA GLN A 47 24.13 -21.97 15.47
C GLN A 47 24.99 -20.69 15.46
N PRO A 48 26.31 -20.77 15.74
CA PRO A 48 27.19 -19.64 15.57
C PRO A 48 27.20 -19.18 14.10
N ARG A 49 27.11 -17.86 13.87
CA ARG A 49 27.06 -17.30 12.51
C ARG A 49 28.40 -17.57 11.80
N LYS A 50 28.37 -18.35 10.72
CA LYS A 50 29.57 -18.70 9.93
C LYS A 50 30.16 -17.51 9.16
N HIS A 51 29.31 -16.58 8.71
CA HIS A 51 29.73 -15.37 7.98
C HIS A 51 28.90 -14.15 8.40
N ARG A 52 29.46 -12.96 8.18
CA ARG A 52 28.74 -11.68 8.29
C ARG A 52 27.79 -11.52 7.09
N ALA A 53 26.60 -10.96 7.30
CA ALA A 53 25.60 -10.77 6.24
C ALA A 53 26.12 -9.90 5.07
N SER A 54 27.03 -8.96 5.35
CA SER A 54 27.68 -8.13 4.33
C SER A 54 28.63 -8.92 3.43
N ALA A 55 29.29 -9.96 3.94
CA ALA A 55 30.22 -10.79 3.16
C ALA A 55 29.50 -11.60 2.07
N LEU A 56 28.22 -11.94 2.28
CA LEU A 56 27.39 -12.61 1.25
C LEU A 56 27.09 -11.71 0.05
N ARG A 57 27.10 -10.39 0.23
CA ARG A 57 26.81 -9.42 -0.85
C ARG A 57 28.07 -8.88 -1.53
N ALA A 58 29.25 -9.08 -0.96
CA ALA A 58 30.51 -8.61 -1.53
C ALA A 58 30.88 -9.31 -2.85
N SER A 59 30.40 -10.53 -3.09
CA SER A 59 30.63 -11.28 -4.33
C SER A 59 29.59 -11.05 -5.42
N VAL A 60 28.52 -10.29 -5.14
CA VAL A 60 27.47 -10.02 -6.12
C VAL A 60 27.94 -8.85 -6.99
N LYS A 61 28.39 -9.17 -8.21
CA LYS A 61 28.66 -8.14 -9.22
C LYS A 61 27.36 -7.39 -9.52
N GLY A 62 27.40 -6.05 -9.44
CA GLY A 62 26.27 -5.21 -9.80
C GLY A 62 25.95 -5.29 -11.30
N THR A 63 24.74 -4.89 -11.68
CA THR A 63 24.35 -4.78 -13.10
C THR A 63 25.21 -3.75 -13.82
N SER A 64 25.51 -4.03 -15.09
CA SER A 64 26.28 -3.13 -15.94
C SER A 64 25.49 -1.84 -16.25
N PHE A 65 26.19 -0.79 -16.67
CA PHE A 65 25.53 0.47 -17.04
C PHE A 65 24.55 0.27 -18.21
N GLU A 66 24.96 -0.51 -19.21
CA GLU A 66 24.15 -0.82 -20.39
C GLU A 66 22.87 -1.59 -20.03
N GLU A 67 22.96 -2.58 -19.13
CA GLU A 67 21.79 -3.32 -18.64
C GLU A 67 20.80 -2.39 -17.94
N ARG A 68 21.29 -1.47 -17.10
CA ARG A 68 20.43 -0.47 -16.44
C ARG A 68 19.77 0.47 -17.43
N GLN A 69 20.46 0.83 -18.51
CA GLN A 69 19.91 1.68 -19.55
C GLN A 69 18.80 0.95 -20.33
N ARG A 70 19.04 -0.29 -20.77
CA ARG A 70 18.03 -1.14 -21.42
C ARG A 70 16.80 -1.32 -20.54
N GLU A 71 16.98 -1.59 -19.25
CA GLU A 71 15.87 -1.68 -18.30
C GLU A 71 15.08 -0.36 -18.17
N LYS A 72 15.75 0.79 -18.21
CA LYS A 72 15.09 2.10 -18.16
C LYS A 72 14.25 2.33 -19.42
N GLU A 73 14.78 2.02 -20.59
CA GLU A 73 14.08 2.15 -21.88
C GLU A 73 12.86 1.23 -21.95
N ILE A 74 12.98 -0.02 -21.48
CA ILE A 74 11.84 -0.94 -21.39
C ILE A 74 10.76 -0.39 -20.44
N LYS A 75 11.18 0.16 -19.29
CA LYS A 75 10.25 0.75 -18.31
C LYS A 75 9.59 2.03 -18.84
N SER A 76 10.29 2.87 -19.60
CA SER A 76 9.71 4.07 -20.21
C SER A 76 8.70 3.70 -21.29
N ALA A 77 9.08 2.80 -22.23
CA ALA A 77 8.19 2.33 -23.28
C ALA A 77 6.91 1.70 -22.73
N TYR A 78 7.02 0.91 -21.66
CA TYR A 78 5.84 0.34 -20.99
C TYR A 78 4.93 1.43 -20.38
N ARG A 79 5.50 2.44 -19.73
CA ARG A 79 4.75 3.55 -19.12
C ARG A 79 4.05 4.40 -20.17
N GLU A 80 4.73 4.72 -21.27
CA GLU A 80 4.18 5.47 -22.40
C GLU A 80 3.00 4.73 -23.03
N ARG A 81 3.16 3.43 -23.34
CA ARG A 81 2.06 2.60 -23.85
C ARG A 81 0.88 2.54 -22.88
N MET A 82 1.16 2.42 -21.59
CA MET A 82 0.12 2.45 -20.56
C MET A 82 -0.62 3.78 -20.48
N GLN A 83 0.07 4.90 -20.68
CA GLN A 83 -0.53 6.24 -20.70
C GLN A 83 -1.39 6.42 -21.95
N GLU A 84 -0.88 6.05 -23.12
CA GLU A 84 -1.62 6.08 -24.39
C GLU A 84 -2.92 5.28 -24.32
N LEU A 85 -2.87 4.06 -23.75
CA LEU A 85 -4.08 3.25 -23.53
C LEU A 85 -5.08 3.91 -22.57
N LYS A 86 -4.60 4.59 -21.52
CA LYS A 86 -5.49 5.31 -20.60
C LYS A 86 -6.12 6.54 -21.26
N GLU A 87 -5.37 7.24 -22.10
CA GLU A 87 -5.83 8.43 -22.81
C GLU A 87 -6.87 8.07 -23.87
N THR A 88 -6.61 7.03 -24.68
CA THR A 88 -7.60 6.50 -25.64
C THR A 88 -8.89 6.06 -24.95
N ILE A 89 -8.81 5.36 -23.81
CA ILE A 89 -9.99 4.99 -23.01
C ILE A 89 -10.73 6.25 -22.51
N ARG A 90 -10.00 7.28 -22.07
CA ARG A 90 -10.60 8.54 -21.60
C ARG A 90 -11.32 9.27 -22.74
N GLN A 91 -10.68 9.39 -23.91
CA GLN A 91 -11.25 9.99 -25.11
C GLN A 91 -12.53 9.26 -25.53
N ASN A 92 -12.49 7.93 -25.63
CA ASN A 92 -13.66 7.10 -25.95
C ASN A 92 -14.82 7.30 -24.97
N LYS A 93 -14.54 7.44 -23.67
CA LYS A 93 -15.57 7.73 -22.66
C LYS A 93 -16.18 9.12 -22.86
N VAL A 94 -15.36 10.13 -23.14
CA VAL A 94 -15.81 11.50 -23.38
C VAL A 94 -16.66 11.55 -24.66
N GLU A 95 -16.23 10.93 -25.75
CA GLU A 95 -17.00 10.85 -26.99
C GLU A 95 -18.34 10.16 -26.79
N LYS A 96 -18.37 9.05 -26.04
CA LYS A 96 -19.62 8.36 -25.73
C LYS A 96 -20.58 9.23 -24.92
N ARG A 97 -20.08 10.07 -24.01
CA ARG A 97 -20.89 11.05 -23.27
C ARG A 97 -21.43 12.14 -24.20
N LYS A 98 -20.57 12.74 -25.01
CA LYS A 98 -20.96 13.76 -26.01
C LYS A 98 -22.03 13.24 -26.97
N LYS A 99 -21.86 12.04 -27.53
CA LYS A 99 -22.87 11.40 -28.41
C LYS A 99 -24.21 11.19 -27.72
N ARG A 100 -24.23 10.87 -26.42
CA ARG A 100 -25.47 10.76 -25.64
C ARG A 100 -26.13 12.11 -25.43
N GLU A 101 -25.36 13.12 -25.04
CA GLU A 101 -25.85 14.48 -24.85
C GLU A 101 -26.42 15.05 -26.15
N GLU A 102 -25.75 14.84 -27.29
CA GLU A 102 -26.23 15.23 -28.62
C GLU A 102 -27.52 14.49 -28.99
N ALA A 103 -27.59 13.19 -28.73
CA ALA A 103 -28.80 12.41 -28.98
C ALA A 103 -29.98 12.87 -28.10
N GLU A 104 -29.73 13.21 -26.84
CA GLU A 104 -30.74 13.74 -25.92
C GLU A 104 -31.20 15.13 -26.34
N LYS A 105 -30.27 16.02 -26.69
CA LYS A 105 -30.60 17.35 -27.25
C LYS A 105 -31.42 17.23 -28.52
N LYS A 106 -31.02 16.38 -29.45
CA LYS A 106 -31.77 16.11 -30.68
C LYS A 106 -33.14 15.51 -30.39
N LYS A 107 -33.26 14.65 -29.38
CA LYS A 107 -34.55 14.11 -28.93
C LYS A 107 -35.45 15.21 -28.35
N GLN A 108 -34.90 16.08 -27.50
CA GLN A 108 -35.63 17.23 -26.95
C GLN A 108 -36.06 18.21 -28.05
N GLU A 109 -35.16 18.55 -28.97
CA GLU A 109 -35.46 19.38 -30.13
C GLU A 109 -36.52 18.73 -31.01
N ASN A 110 -36.43 17.42 -31.28
CA ASN A 110 -37.46 16.69 -32.02
C ASN A 110 -38.79 16.70 -31.27
N ILE A 111 -38.82 16.54 -29.94
CA ILE A 111 -40.04 16.67 -29.13
C ILE A 111 -40.64 18.08 -29.27
N LEU A 112 -39.82 19.14 -29.27
CA LEU A 112 -40.27 20.52 -29.44
C LEU A 112 -40.74 20.80 -30.88
N ARG A 113 -39.98 20.34 -31.88
CA ARG A 113 -40.16 20.63 -33.31
C ARG A 113 -41.27 19.81 -33.94
N SER A 114 -41.26 18.49 -33.74
CA SER A 114 -42.39 17.67 -34.17
C SER A 114 -43.61 17.94 -33.31
N GLY A 115 -43.40 18.36 -32.05
CA GLY A 115 -44.44 18.40 -31.06
C GLY A 115 -45.00 16.99 -30.85
N THR A 116 -45.53 16.69 -29.68
CA THR A 116 -46.66 15.76 -29.71
C THR A 116 -47.71 16.43 -30.60
N LYS A 117 -47.91 15.94 -31.83
CA LYS A 117 -49.03 16.30 -32.70
C LYS A 117 -50.29 15.75 -32.02
N LEU A 118 -50.66 16.36 -30.88
CA LEU A 118 -51.74 15.93 -30.02
C LEU A 118 -53.04 16.25 -30.73
N GLN A 119 -53.76 15.21 -31.14
CA GLN A 119 -55.17 15.39 -31.43
C GLN A 119 -55.87 15.72 -30.12
N LYS A 120 -56.32 16.97 -29.98
CA LYS A 120 -57.10 17.42 -28.83
C LYS A 120 -58.50 16.82 -28.93
N ILE A 121 -58.81 15.83 -28.10
CA ILE A 121 -60.17 15.29 -27.97
C ILE A 121 -60.88 16.06 -26.85
N THR A 122 -61.61 17.11 -27.21
CA THR A 122 -62.31 17.98 -26.26
C THR A 122 -63.77 17.56 -26.00
N ASN A 123 -64.35 16.68 -26.82
CA ASN A 123 -65.76 16.31 -26.70
C ASN A 123 -66.00 15.41 -25.47
N PRO A 124 -66.90 15.80 -24.54
CA PRO A 124 -67.13 15.04 -23.31
C PRO A 124 -67.73 13.65 -23.57
N LYS A 125 -68.49 13.47 -24.65
CA LYS A 125 -69.08 12.16 -25.01
C LYS A 125 -68.00 11.18 -25.47
N THR A 126 -66.99 11.64 -26.20
CA THR A 126 -65.89 10.78 -26.65
C THR A 126 -64.95 10.44 -25.49
N LEU A 127 -64.67 11.38 -24.59
CA LEU A 127 -63.91 11.11 -23.36
C LEU A 127 -64.60 10.05 -22.49
N LYS A 128 -65.92 10.12 -22.32
CA LYS A 128 -66.70 9.10 -21.59
C LYS A 128 -66.63 7.72 -22.26
N LYS A 129 -66.64 7.64 -23.59
CA LYS A 129 -66.48 6.36 -24.33
C LYS A 129 -65.09 5.78 -24.17
N ILE A 130 -64.06 6.62 -24.29
CA ILE A 130 -62.65 6.24 -24.15
C ILE A 130 -62.33 5.81 -22.71
N ALA A 131 -62.86 6.51 -21.70
CA ALA A 131 -62.65 6.18 -20.29
C ALA A 131 -63.13 4.76 -19.92
N LYS A 132 -64.16 4.26 -20.63
CA LYS A 132 -64.72 2.92 -20.48
C LYS A 132 -64.02 1.87 -21.37
N SER A 133 -63.17 2.26 -22.31
CA SER A 133 -62.52 1.35 -23.26
C SER A 133 -61.09 0.99 -22.86
N LYS A 134 -60.56 -0.09 -23.45
CA LYS A 134 -59.15 -0.49 -23.27
C LYS A 134 -58.17 0.54 -23.87
N GLN A 135 -58.63 1.40 -24.78
CA GLN A 135 -57.80 2.43 -25.43
C GLN A 135 -57.33 3.51 -24.45
N ARG A 136 -58.01 3.68 -23.30
CA ARG A 136 -57.55 4.57 -22.21
C ARG A 136 -56.08 4.32 -21.83
N LYS A 137 -55.63 3.06 -21.86
CA LYS A 137 -54.26 2.68 -21.47
C LYS A 137 -53.19 3.17 -22.46
N GLN A 138 -53.58 3.41 -23.72
CA GLN A 138 -52.69 3.88 -24.78
C GLN A 138 -52.59 5.41 -24.81
N LEU A 139 -53.54 6.10 -24.17
CA LEU A 139 -53.59 7.56 -24.11
C LEU A 139 -52.93 8.04 -22.80
N LYS A 140 -52.05 9.03 -22.92
CA LYS A 140 -51.46 9.71 -21.75
C LYS A 140 -52.21 11.01 -21.48
N LEU A 141 -52.53 11.26 -20.22
CA LEU A 141 -53.00 12.57 -19.77
C LEU A 141 -51.86 13.57 -19.99
N VAL A 142 -52.14 14.59 -20.79
CA VAL A 142 -51.20 15.69 -21.06
C VAL A 142 -51.43 16.75 -19.98
N PRO A 143 -50.38 17.18 -19.25
CA PRO A 143 -50.49 18.26 -18.28
C PRO A 143 -51.06 19.54 -18.91
N ASP A 144 -51.96 20.21 -18.19
CA ASP A 144 -52.65 21.42 -18.67
C ASP A 144 -51.67 22.57 -18.97
N GLU A 145 -50.50 22.59 -18.33
CA GLU A 145 -49.44 23.57 -18.56
C GLU A 145 -48.91 23.55 -20.01
N LEU A 146 -48.83 22.37 -20.64
CA LEU A 146 -48.40 22.22 -22.03
C LEU A 146 -49.50 22.61 -23.03
N VAL A 147 -50.75 22.69 -22.59
CA VAL A 147 -51.92 23.08 -23.41
C VAL A 147 -52.20 24.58 -23.31
N LYS A 148 -51.72 25.25 -22.26
CA LYS A 148 -52.03 26.65 -21.90
C LYS A 148 -51.29 27.74 -22.67
N ASN A 149 -50.58 27.44 -23.76
CA ASN A 149 -49.93 28.46 -24.59
C ASN A 149 -50.56 28.55 -25.98
N ARG A 150 -51.43 29.56 -26.15
CA ARG A 150 -51.74 30.37 -27.35
C ARG A 150 -53.13 31.00 -27.18
N LYS A 151 -53.16 32.22 -26.64
CA LYS A 151 -54.04 33.26 -27.19
C LYS A 151 -53.21 34.04 -28.19
#